data_AF-B7PHW4-F1
#
_entry.id   AF-B7PHW4-F1
#
_cell.length_a   1.000
_cell.length_b   1.000
_cell.length_c   1.000
_cell.angle_alpha   90.00
_cell.angle_beta   90.00
_cell.angle_gamma   90.00
#
_symmetry.space_group_name_H-M   'P 1'
#
loop_
_entity.id
_entity.type
_entity.pdbx_description
1 polymer ?
#
loop_
_entity_poly.entity_id
_entity_poly.type
_entity_poly.pdbx_seq_one_letter_code
_entity_poly.pdbx_strand_id
1 'polypeptide(L)'
;MAHEIFEIEQHGDFRSDYIVPPSLKVQERAVVYRNRYTRVPVNFTVEVAILIDKFLYKEFKNDSHIVPYLAMILTLFVLTQVFLGKNGDPVSQTMYEYDVKKPSGPNKLYMQSDITVSRLAKAVQYGVLDTTADMMILVTGLDLADKEGDICKFTSCSC
;
A
#
# COMPACT_ATOMS: atom_id res chain seq x y z
N MET A 1 -10.71 -9.32 -31.19
CA MET A 1 -10.13 -9.66 -29.87
C MET A 1 -11.15 -9.19 -28.84
N ALA A 2 -11.86 -10.12 -28.21
CA ALA A 2 -12.88 -9.81 -27.21
C ALA A 2 -12.18 -9.34 -25.93
N HIS A 3 -12.66 -8.25 -25.32
CA HIS A 3 -12.25 -7.83 -23.99
C HIS A 3 -13.22 -8.47 -22.99
N GLU A 4 -12.73 -9.35 -22.13
CA GLU A 4 -13.48 -9.81 -20.96
C GLU A 4 -13.55 -8.66 -19.95
N ILE A 5 -14.76 -8.15 -19.72
CA ILE A 5 -15.05 -7.20 -18.65
C ILE A 5 -15.33 -8.05 -17.41
N PHE A 6 -14.42 -8.01 -16.44
CA PHE A 6 -14.67 -8.58 -15.11
C PHE A 6 -15.47 -7.55 -14.31
N GLU A 7 -16.72 -7.88 -13.97
CA GLU A 7 -17.48 -7.16 -12.97
C GLU A 7 -16.85 -7.44 -11.59
N ILE A 8 -16.38 -6.39 -10.93
CA ILE A 8 -15.83 -6.48 -9.58
C ILE A 8 -17.01 -6.29 -8.62
N GLU A 9 -17.45 -7.38 -7.99
CA GLU A 9 -18.39 -7.31 -6.87
C GLU A 9 -17.67 -6.74 -5.64
N GLN A 10 -18.08 -5.56 -5.18
CA GLN A 10 -17.56 -4.96 -3.94
C GLN A 10 -17.97 -5.82 -2.74
N HIS A 11 -17.01 -6.50 -2.13
CA HIS A 11 -17.12 -7.06 -0.79
C HIS A 11 -16.05 -6.43 0.09
N GLY A 12 -16.42 -5.34 0.77
CA GLY A 12 -15.57 -4.68 1.76
C GLY A 12 -15.46 -5.51 3.04
N ASP A 13 -14.48 -6.40 3.11
CA ASP A 13 -14.08 -7.05 4.36
C ASP A 13 -12.96 -6.22 5.02
N PHE A 14 -13.33 -5.40 6.01
CA PHE A 14 -12.43 -4.48 6.75
C PHE A 14 -11.34 -5.19 7.60
N ARG A 15 -11.22 -6.51 7.50
CA ARG A 15 -10.27 -7.31 8.29
C ARG A 15 -8.81 -7.01 7.99
N SER A 16 -8.52 -6.45 6.82
CA SER A 16 -7.17 -6.12 6.35
C SER A 16 -6.76 -4.65 6.56
N ASP A 17 -7.68 -3.80 7.05
CA ASP A 17 -7.42 -2.37 7.20
C ASP A 17 -6.76 -2.06 8.55
N TYR A 18 -5.47 -1.69 8.53
CA TYR A 18 -4.78 -1.23 9.73
C TYR A 18 -4.97 0.27 9.93
N ILE A 19 -5.79 0.65 10.92
CA ILE A 19 -6.06 2.05 11.28
C ILE A 19 -5.06 2.50 12.36
N VAL A 20 -4.12 3.39 11.99
CA VAL A 20 -3.14 3.95 12.93
C VAL A 20 -3.84 4.92 13.91
N PRO A 21 -3.53 4.87 15.22
CA PRO A 21 -3.98 5.89 16.16
C PRO A 21 -3.50 7.28 15.71
N PRO A 22 -4.41 8.28 15.62
CA PRO A 22 -4.06 9.57 15.06
C PRO A 22 -3.02 10.29 15.93
N SER A 23 -1.94 10.76 15.31
CA SER A 23 -0.96 11.65 15.95
C SER A 23 -1.60 12.99 16.32
N LEU A 24 -0.97 13.80 17.18
CA LEU A 24 -1.51 15.11 17.60
C LEU A 24 -1.88 16.01 16.43
N LYS A 25 -1.11 16.01 15.33
CA LYS A 25 -1.41 16.79 14.12
C LYS A 25 -2.61 16.26 13.32
N VAL A 26 -2.77 14.93 13.26
CA VAL A 26 -3.95 14.28 12.66
C VAL A 26 -5.18 14.51 13.54
N GLN A 27 -5.01 14.54 14.86
CA GLN A 27 -6.07 14.90 15.80
C GLN A 27 -6.50 16.34 15.64
N GLU A 28 -5.58 17.31 15.48
CA GLU A 28 -5.95 18.71 15.25
C GLU A 28 -6.79 18.89 13.98
N ARG A 29 -6.43 18.20 12.88
CA ARG A 29 -7.27 18.15 11.67
C ARG A 29 -8.63 17.48 11.96
N ALA A 30 -8.65 16.34 12.65
CA ALA A 30 -9.88 15.62 12.98
C ALA A 30 -10.79 16.37 13.97
N VAL A 31 -10.24 17.19 14.87
CA VAL A 31 -10.99 17.98 15.87
C VAL A 31 -11.81 19.08 15.19
N VAL A 32 -11.30 19.69 14.11
CA VAL A 32 -12.10 20.61 13.28
C VAL A 32 -13.34 19.91 12.72
N TYR A 33 -13.23 18.62 12.37
CA TYR A 33 -14.33 17.83 11.78
C TYR A 33 -15.22 17.09 12.80
N ARG A 34 -14.79 16.94 14.07
CA ARG A 34 -15.47 16.11 15.07
C ARG A 34 -16.73 16.72 15.69
N ASN A 35 -16.95 18.02 15.52
CA ASN A 35 -18.01 18.72 16.24
C ASN A 35 -19.40 18.70 15.58
N ARG A 36 -19.59 17.98 14.47
CA ARG A 36 -20.92 17.75 13.89
C ARG A 36 -20.96 16.36 13.30
N TYR A 37 -22.15 15.81 13.12
CA TYR A 37 -22.43 14.68 12.21
C TYR A 37 -21.99 15.08 10.79
N THR A 38 -20.69 15.12 10.55
CA THR A 38 -20.08 15.68 9.34
C THR A 38 -20.23 14.64 8.25
N ARG A 39 -21.27 14.81 7.44
CA ARG A 39 -21.26 14.29 6.07
C ARG A 39 -19.91 14.72 5.46
N VAL A 40 -19.16 13.75 4.95
CA VAL A 40 -17.95 14.02 4.17
C VAL A 40 -18.32 15.12 3.16
N PRO A 41 -17.58 16.25 3.12
CA PRO A 41 -17.88 17.33 2.19
C PRO A 41 -18.00 16.78 0.78
N VAL A 42 -18.93 17.30 -0.02
CA VAL A 42 -19.14 16.87 -1.41
C VAL A 42 -17.83 16.92 -2.21
N ASN A 43 -16.93 17.84 -1.83
CA ASN A 43 -15.58 17.95 -2.37
C ASN A 43 -14.59 17.76 -1.21
N PHE A 44 -14.01 16.59 -1.08
CA PHE A 44 -12.84 16.33 -0.23
C PHE A 44 -11.70 15.83 -1.11
N THR A 45 -10.50 16.31 -0.82
CA THR A 45 -9.28 15.92 -1.54
C THR A 45 -8.43 15.11 -0.57
N VAL A 46 -8.01 13.91 -0.99
CA VAL A 46 -7.13 13.07 -0.19
C VAL A 46 -5.71 13.24 -0.71
N GLU A 47 -4.82 13.72 0.16
CA GLU A 47 -3.39 13.80 -0.13
C GLU A 47 -2.74 12.43 0.09
N VAL A 48 -2.02 11.94 -0.92
CA VAL A 48 -1.40 10.62 -0.90
C VAL A 48 0.11 10.75 -1.05
N ALA A 49 0.85 10.07 -0.19
CA ALA A 49 2.26 9.78 -0.37
C ALA A 49 2.45 8.31 -0.78
N ILE A 50 3.37 8.07 -1.70
CA ILE A 50 3.66 6.73 -2.21
C ILE A 50 5.11 6.33 -1.91
N LEU A 51 5.32 5.14 -1.37
CA LEU A 51 6.61 4.46 -1.35
C LEU A 51 6.64 3.38 -2.44
N ILE A 52 7.58 3.52 -3.37
CA ILE A 52 7.90 2.50 -4.36
C ILE A 52 9.03 1.64 -3.83
N ASP A 53 8.79 0.35 -3.70
CA ASP A 53 9.81 -0.58 -3.24
C ASP A 53 10.86 -0.89 -4.33
N LYS A 54 11.92 -1.59 -3.94
CA LYS A 54 13.00 -1.97 -4.87
C LYS A 54 12.55 -2.91 -5.98
N PHE A 55 11.46 -3.65 -5.78
CA PHE A 55 11.02 -4.69 -6.71
C PHE A 55 10.23 -4.08 -7.86
N LEU A 56 9.30 -3.18 -7.55
CA LEU A 56 8.60 -2.38 -8.54
C LEU A 56 9.56 -1.38 -9.22
N TYR A 57 10.48 -0.76 -8.47
CA TYR A 57 11.45 0.19 -9.04
C TYR A 57 12.27 -0.42 -10.18
N LYS A 58 12.63 -1.72 -10.08
CA LYS A 58 13.42 -2.43 -11.10
C LYS A 58 12.71 -2.56 -12.45
N GLU A 59 11.39 -2.48 -12.48
CA GLU A 59 10.61 -2.51 -13.72
C GLU A 59 10.74 -1.19 -14.52
N PHE A 60 11.25 -0.13 -13.88
CA PHE A 60 11.46 1.15 -14.53
C PHE A 60 12.91 1.34 -14.98
N LYS A 61 13.06 1.84 -16.20
CA LYS A 61 14.37 2.19 -16.76
C LYS A 61 14.95 3.47 -16.14
N ASN A 62 14.09 4.44 -15.81
CA ASN A 62 14.48 5.72 -15.21
C ASN A 62 13.42 6.20 -14.21
N ASP A 63 13.87 6.95 -13.19
CA ASP A 63 13.01 7.61 -12.20
C ASP A 63 11.90 8.46 -12.84
N SER A 64 12.18 9.09 -13.98
CA SER A 64 11.25 9.97 -14.69
C SER A 64 10.00 9.26 -15.21
N HIS A 65 10.02 7.93 -15.31
CA HIS A 65 8.86 7.14 -15.73
C HIS A 65 7.95 6.73 -14.56
N ILE A 66 8.45 6.81 -13.32
CA ILE A 66 7.72 6.36 -12.14
C ILE A 66 6.59 7.33 -11.80
N VAL A 67 6.89 8.63 -11.77
CA VAL A 67 5.90 9.66 -11.40
C VAL A 67 4.70 9.69 -12.37
N PRO A 68 4.89 9.67 -13.71
CA PRO A 68 3.77 9.58 -14.65
C PRO A 68 2.95 8.30 -14.51
N TYR A 69 3.61 7.16 -14.25
CA TYR A 69 2.91 5.90 -14.00
C TYR A 69 2.00 5.98 -12.77
N LEU A 70 2.53 6.51 -11.66
CA LEU A 70 1.74 6.71 -10.43
C LEU A 70 0.60 7.72 -10.62
N ALA A 71 0.85 8.81 -11.34
CA ALA A 71 -0.16 9.82 -11.64
C ALA A 71 -1.30 9.26 -12.49
N MET A 72 -1.02 8.33 -13.41
CA MET A 72 -2.06 7.66 -14.20
C MET A 72 -2.95 6.74 -13.36
N ILE A 73 -2.42 6.17 -12.27
CA ILE A 73 -3.18 5.29 -11.36
C ILE A 73 -4.02 6.11 -10.38
N LEU A 74 -3.54 7.27 -9.96
CA LEU A 74 -4.16 8.13 -8.94
C LEU A 74 -5.05 9.24 -9.53
N THR A 75 -6.07 8.88 -10.32
CA THR A 75 -6.96 9.89 -10.94
C THR A 75 -7.87 10.64 -9.96
N LEU A 76 -8.05 10.11 -8.74
CA LEU A 76 -8.91 10.68 -7.69
C LEU A 76 -8.14 11.27 -6.49
N PHE A 77 -6.81 11.16 -6.49
CA PHE A 77 -5.97 11.52 -5.35
C PHE A 77 -4.96 12.61 -5.73
N VAL A 78 -4.61 13.46 -4.78
CA VAL A 78 -3.51 14.41 -4.97
C VAL A 78 -2.23 13.77 -4.46
N LEU A 79 -1.36 13.40 -5.40
CA LEU A 79 -0.03 12.87 -5.09
C LEU A 79 0.86 14.01 -4.56
N THR A 80 1.24 13.94 -3.29
CA THR A 80 2.06 14.97 -2.63
C THR A 80 3.53 14.60 -2.58
N GLN A 81 3.85 13.32 -2.39
CA GLN A 81 5.22 12.84 -2.18
C GLN A 81 5.42 11.44 -2.77
N VAL A 82 6.63 11.19 -3.27
CA VAL A 82 7.06 9.87 -3.76
C VAL A 82 8.41 9.51 -3.13
N PHE A 83 8.46 8.40 -2.42
CA PHE A 83 9.66 7.80 -1.86
C PHE A 83 10.13 6.65 -2.76
N LEU A 84 11.42 6.63 -3.09
CA LEU A 84 12.01 5.63 -3.98
C LEU A 84 12.97 4.70 -3.21
N GLY A 85 12.53 3.48 -2.92
CA GLY A 85 13.30 2.43 -2.26
C GLY A 85 14.30 1.72 -3.17
N LYS A 86 15.15 2.44 -3.92
CA LYS A 86 15.97 1.89 -5.02
C LYS A 86 16.79 0.65 -4.65
N ASN A 87 17.44 0.71 -3.48
CA ASN A 87 18.31 -0.36 -2.97
C ASN A 87 17.65 -1.16 -1.83
N GLY A 88 16.38 -0.90 -1.57
CA GLY A 88 15.66 -1.31 -0.37
C GLY A 88 15.03 -0.11 0.32
N ASP A 89 14.11 -0.41 1.22
CA ASP A 89 13.35 0.55 2.00
C ASP A 89 13.18 0.01 3.43
N PRO A 90 12.87 0.86 4.42
CA PRO A 90 12.80 0.45 5.83
C PRO A 90 11.55 -0.37 6.18
N VAL A 91 10.64 -0.59 5.22
CA VAL A 91 9.31 -1.14 5.46
C VAL A 91 9.17 -2.57 4.93
N SER A 92 9.57 -2.79 3.69
CA SER A 92 9.40 -4.04 2.95
C SER A 92 10.01 -5.24 3.67
N GLN A 93 9.17 -6.19 4.07
CA GLN A 93 9.59 -7.49 4.56
C GLN A 93 9.27 -8.57 3.53
N THR A 94 10.25 -9.37 3.18
CA THR A 94 10.10 -10.46 2.21
C THR A 94 10.24 -11.84 2.86
N MET A 95 9.72 -12.87 2.20
CA MET A 95 9.96 -14.28 2.53
C MET A 95 10.13 -15.12 1.26
N TYR A 96 10.87 -16.23 1.36
CA TYR A 96 10.94 -17.24 0.32
C TYR A 96 10.13 -18.45 0.74
N GLU A 97 9.10 -18.79 -0.03
CA GLU A 97 8.22 -19.92 0.25
C GLU A 97 7.88 -20.69 -1.02
N TYR A 98 7.38 -21.91 -0.89
CA TYR A 98 6.91 -22.69 -2.03
C TYR A 98 5.85 -21.92 -2.82
N ASP A 99 5.94 -21.97 -4.15
CA ASP A 99 4.92 -21.38 -4.99
C ASP A 99 3.63 -22.21 -4.87
N VAL A 100 2.61 -21.68 -4.20
CA VAL A 100 1.32 -22.35 -4.02
C VAL A 100 0.65 -22.64 -5.38
N LYS A 101 0.93 -21.82 -6.40
CA LYS A 101 0.45 -22.05 -7.78
C LYS A 101 1.30 -23.10 -8.52
N LYS A 102 2.51 -23.41 -8.03
CA LYS A 102 3.42 -24.44 -8.57
C LYS A 102 4.07 -25.23 -7.44
N PRO A 103 3.35 -26.17 -6.79
CA PRO A 103 3.81 -26.87 -5.59
C PRO A 103 5.10 -27.68 -5.79
N SER A 104 5.38 -28.12 -7.01
CA SER A 104 6.61 -28.83 -7.40
C SER A 104 7.68 -27.91 -8.01
N GLY A 105 7.47 -26.60 -7.96
CA GLY A 105 8.37 -25.57 -8.50
C GLY A 105 9.36 -25.03 -7.46
N PRO A 106 10.31 -24.20 -7.90
CA PRO A 106 11.23 -23.52 -6.98
C PRO A 106 10.47 -22.57 -6.05
N ASN A 107 11.07 -22.28 -4.89
CA ASN A 107 10.54 -21.27 -3.97
C ASN A 107 10.42 -19.92 -4.68
N LYS A 108 9.33 -19.21 -4.38
CA LYS A 108 9.03 -17.87 -4.86
C LYS A 108 9.27 -16.86 -3.75
N LEU A 109 9.72 -15.67 -4.15
CA LEU A 109 9.86 -14.52 -3.26
C LEU A 109 8.50 -13.81 -3.13
N TYR A 110 8.04 -13.67 -1.90
CA TYR A 110 6.82 -12.97 -1.53
C TYR A 110 7.13 -11.76 -0.64
N MET A 111 6.23 -10.79 -0.63
CA MET A 111 6.18 -9.75 0.38
C MET A 111 5.20 -10.13 1.48
N GLN A 112 5.66 -10.09 2.73
CA GLN A 112 4.85 -10.39 3.92
C GLN A 112 3.94 -9.20 4.21
N SER A 113 2.66 -9.28 3.88
CA SER A 113 1.72 -8.17 3.99
C SER A 113 1.53 -7.71 5.43
N ASP A 114 1.24 -8.61 6.37
CA ASP A 114 0.95 -8.25 7.76
C ASP A 114 2.12 -7.50 8.41
N ILE A 115 3.34 -8.03 8.23
CA ILE A 115 4.54 -7.42 8.77
C ILE A 115 4.85 -6.10 8.06
N THR A 116 4.72 -6.07 6.73
CA THR A 116 5.03 -4.89 5.92
C THR A 116 4.08 -3.74 6.23
N VAL A 117 2.77 -3.98 6.33
CA VAL A 117 1.77 -2.96 6.69
C VAL A 117 2.03 -2.43 8.10
N SER A 118 2.31 -3.30 9.07
CA SER A 118 2.67 -2.87 10.43
C SER A 118 3.94 -2.01 10.46
N ARG A 119 4.95 -2.36 9.65
CA ARG A 119 6.18 -1.56 9.52
C ARG A 119 5.95 -0.24 8.82
N LEU A 120 5.06 -0.19 7.81
CA LEU A 120 4.71 1.05 7.13
C LEU A 120 4.11 2.05 8.11
N ALA A 121 3.14 1.59 8.90
CA ALA A 121 2.52 2.39 9.95
C ALA A 121 3.54 2.90 10.98
N LYS A 122 4.45 2.02 11.46
CA LYS A 122 5.52 2.41 12.38
C LYS A 122 6.49 3.40 11.76
N ALA A 123 6.86 3.22 10.49
CA ALA A 123 7.78 4.10 9.80
C ALA A 123 7.21 5.53 9.67
N VAL A 124 5.91 5.65 9.41
CA VAL A 124 5.21 6.95 9.44
C VAL A 124 5.11 7.49 10.87
N GLN A 125 4.69 6.66 11.84
CA GLN A 125 4.53 7.07 13.23
C GLN A 125 5.82 7.61 13.87
N TYR A 126 6.95 6.98 13.58
CA TYR A 126 8.26 7.35 14.12
C TYR A 126 9.02 8.35 13.23
N GLY A 127 8.41 8.85 12.15
CA GLY A 127 9.03 9.85 11.27
C GLY A 127 10.20 9.32 10.44
N VAL A 128 10.34 7.99 10.28
CA VAL A 128 11.28 7.39 9.33
C VAL A 128 10.84 7.70 7.89
N LEU A 129 9.52 7.66 7.66
CA LEU A 129 8.88 8.20 6.46
C LEU A 129 8.17 9.49 6.87
N ASP A 130 8.89 10.60 6.77
CA ASP A 130 8.36 11.92 7.12
C ASP A 130 7.41 12.42 6.02
N THR A 131 6.11 12.24 6.25
CA THR A 131 5.06 12.65 5.33
C THR A 131 3.93 13.38 6.07
N THR A 132 3.34 14.35 5.39
CA THR A 132 2.16 15.09 5.86
C THR A 132 0.88 14.68 5.13
N ALA A 133 0.98 13.69 4.23
CA ALA A 133 -0.14 13.16 3.46
C ALA A 133 -1.17 12.49 4.39
N ASP A 134 -2.42 12.50 3.96
CA ASP A 134 -3.50 11.84 4.70
C ASP A 134 -3.41 10.31 4.60
N MET A 135 -2.80 9.80 3.51
CA MET A 135 -2.59 8.37 3.27
C MET A 135 -1.17 8.09 2.79
N MET A 136 -0.60 6.98 3.26
CA MET A 136 0.67 6.43 2.80
C MET A 136 0.44 5.08 2.13
N ILE A 137 0.88 4.92 0.88
CA ILE A 137 0.71 3.69 0.12
C ILE A 137 2.08 3.12 -0.22
N LEU A 138 2.31 1.83 0.06
CA LEU A 138 3.45 1.10 -0.46
C LEU A 138 3.03 0.34 -1.71
N VAL A 139 3.79 0.47 -2.79
CA VAL A 139 3.55 -0.26 -4.04
C VAL A 139 4.75 -1.18 -4.32
N THR A 140 4.45 -2.45 -4.56
CA THR A 140 5.44 -3.51 -4.77
C THR A 140 5.19 -4.27 -6.07
N GLY A 141 6.26 -4.80 -6.65
CA GLY A 141 6.22 -5.74 -7.77
C GLY A 141 6.16 -7.22 -7.32
N LEU A 142 6.10 -7.50 -6.01
CA LEU A 142 5.98 -8.85 -5.48
C LEU A 142 4.54 -9.22 -5.17
N ASP A 143 4.25 -10.53 -5.26
CA ASP A 143 3.00 -11.07 -4.71
C ASP A 143 2.99 -10.91 -3.18
N LEU A 144 1.83 -10.52 -2.64
CA LEU A 144 1.60 -10.45 -1.21
C LEU A 144 1.18 -11.82 -0.66
N ALA A 145 1.83 -12.26 0.40
CA ALA A 145 1.46 -13.47 1.11
C ALA A 145 1.99 -13.44 2.54
N ASP A 146 1.27 -14.07 3.46
CA ASP A 146 1.68 -14.25 4.85
C ASP A 146 1.79 -15.73 5.20
N LYS A 147 2.60 -16.01 6.22
CA LYS A 147 2.83 -17.37 6.71
C LYS A 147 2.04 -17.60 7.99
N GLU A 148 1.21 -18.62 7.98
CA GLU A 148 0.47 -19.08 9.16
C GLU A 148 0.88 -20.52 9.46
N GLY A 149 1.78 -20.69 10.45
CA GLY A 149 2.44 -21.98 10.70
C GLY A 149 3.39 -22.35 9.55
N ASP A 150 3.19 -23.50 8.93
CA ASP A 150 3.96 -23.96 7.76
C ASP A 150 3.28 -23.65 6.42
N ILE A 151 2.14 -22.95 6.44
CA ILE A 151 1.32 -22.70 5.26
C ILE A 151 1.49 -21.26 4.81
N CYS A 152 1.81 -21.07 3.53
CA CYS A 152 1.79 -19.76 2.86
C CYS A 152 0.37 -19.46 2.38
N LYS A 153 -0.20 -18.34 2.81
CA LYS A 153 -1.52 -17.85 2.38
C LYS A 153 -1.34 -16.59 1.54
N PHE A 154 -1.96 -16.58 0.36
CA PHE A 154 -2.03 -15.37 -0.44
C PHE A 154 -2.94 -14.36 0.22
N THR A 155 -2.47 -13.12 0.28
CA THR A 155 -3.27 -12.00 0.74
C THR A 155 -3.98 -11.45 -0.48
N SER A 156 -5.24 -11.85 -0.68
CA SER A 156 -6.08 -11.19 -1.66
C SER A 156 -6.53 -9.86 -1.09
N CYS A 157 -6.07 -8.74 -1.66
CA CYS A 157 -6.86 -7.51 -1.59
C CYS A 157 -8.12 -7.76 -2.41
N SER A 158 -9.20 -8.15 -1.73
CA SER A 158 -10.55 -8.10 -2.29
C SER A 158 -10.96 -6.63 -2.32
N CYS A 159 -10.79 -5.99 -3.48
CA CYS A 159 -11.33 -4.67 -3.75
C CYS A 159 -12.85 -4.72 -3.95
#